data_AF-A0A0F9KNF4-F1
#
_entry.id   AF-A0A0F9KNF4-F1
#
_cell.length_a   1.000
_cell.length_b   1.000
_cell.length_c   1.000
_cell.angle_alpha   90.00
_cell.angle_beta   90.00
_cell.angle_gamma   90.00
#
_symmetry.space_group_name_H-M   'P 1'
#
loop_
_entity.id
_entity.type
_entity.pdbx_description
1 polymer ?
#
loop_
_entity_poly.entity_id
_entity_poly.type
_entity_poly.pdbx_seq_one_letter_code
_entity_poly.pdbx_strand_id
1 'polypeptide(L)'
;MEKKYWLIPKEIYDPLNEEFGFDFDPCPYPYKKDGIDLDWGDVNWVNPPFRRADAMNGNGPTAFVRKAIEEQKKGKTSVIILPVLSMLNLLFEAKAEVRSCGRVKWLDAETGKKWKSPSNCALFILKGKNK
;
A
#
# COMPACT_ATOMS: atom_id res chain seq x y z
N MET A 1 -0.09 12.38 -25.05
CA MET A 1 -0.53 11.09 -24.49
C MET A 1 -0.61 11.23 -22.98
N GLU A 2 -1.70 10.80 -22.36
CA GLU A 2 -1.79 10.64 -20.90
C GLU A 2 -0.76 9.60 -20.44
N LYS A 3 0.08 9.94 -19.47
CA LYS A 3 0.98 9.00 -18.81
C LYS A 3 0.15 8.16 -17.82
N LYS A 4 -0.07 6.88 -18.12
CA LYS A 4 -0.91 5.99 -17.29
C LYS A 4 -0.11 4.98 -16.46
N TYR A 5 1.10 4.66 -16.88
CA TYR A 5 1.90 3.60 -16.25
C TYR A 5 3.30 4.12 -15.89
N TRP A 6 3.69 3.87 -14.65
CA TRP A 6 4.97 4.32 -14.08
C TRP A 6 5.76 3.08 -13.68
N LEU A 7 6.95 2.94 -14.24
CA LEU A 7 7.90 1.90 -13.83
C LEU A 7 8.68 2.38 -12.62
N ILE A 8 9.04 1.44 -11.75
CA ILE A 8 9.96 1.69 -10.65
C ILE A 8 11.38 1.85 -11.23
N PRO A 9 12.17 2.84 -10.77
CA PRO A 9 13.58 2.94 -11.15
C PRO A 9 14.39 1.72 -10.68
N LYS A 10 15.39 1.33 -11.48
CA LYS A 10 16.22 0.13 -11.22
C LYS A 10 17.00 0.24 -9.91
N GLU A 11 17.46 1.44 -9.59
CA GLU A 11 18.18 1.75 -8.35
C GLU A 11 17.35 1.50 -7.07
N ILE A 12 16.02 1.44 -7.19
CA ILE A 12 15.13 1.06 -6.08
C ILE A 12 14.75 -0.43 -6.18
N TYR A 13 14.46 -0.93 -7.38
CA TYR A 13 14.01 -2.30 -7.59
C TYR A 13 15.12 -3.35 -7.41
N ASP A 14 16.28 -3.16 -8.04
CA ASP A 14 17.33 -4.17 -8.12
C ASP A 14 17.83 -4.59 -6.71
N PRO A 15 18.06 -3.68 -5.72
CA PRO A 15 18.41 -4.09 -4.35
C PRO A 15 17.32 -4.88 -3.63
N LEU A 16 16.06 -4.54 -3.85
CA LEU A 16 14.93 -5.29 -3.27
C LEU A 16 14.82 -6.68 -3.92
N ASN A 17 15.06 -6.78 -5.22
CA ASN A 17 15.05 -8.07 -5.89
C ASN A 17 16.22 -8.96 -5.46
N GLU A 18 17.39 -8.37 -5.17
CA GLU A 18 18.53 -9.09 -4.58
C GLU A 18 18.20 -9.61 -3.16
N GLU A 19 17.51 -8.80 -2.35
CA GLU A 19 17.09 -9.17 -0.99
C GLU A 19 16.00 -10.27 -0.97
N PHE A 20 14.98 -10.13 -1.81
CA PHE A 20 13.76 -10.95 -1.73
C PHE A 20 13.65 -12.04 -2.81
N GLY A 21 14.34 -11.90 -3.95
CA GLY A 21 14.27 -12.83 -5.08
C GLY A 21 12.88 -12.93 -5.70
N PHE A 22 12.38 -11.85 -6.32
CA PHE A 22 11.03 -11.82 -6.87
C PHE A 22 10.84 -12.86 -7.99
N ASP A 23 9.80 -13.69 -7.86
CA ASP A 23 9.42 -14.70 -8.85
C ASP A 23 8.17 -14.30 -9.65
N PHE A 24 7.49 -13.22 -9.23
CA PHE A 24 6.27 -12.76 -9.87
C PHE A 24 6.05 -11.25 -9.74
N ASP A 25 5.47 -10.67 -10.79
CA ASP A 25 4.98 -9.30 -10.85
C ASP A 25 3.48 -9.35 -11.24
N PRO A 26 2.54 -9.06 -10.31
CA PRO A 26 1.11 -8.97 -10.61
C PRO A 26 0.74 -7.70 -11.38
N CYS A 27 1.65 -6.75 -11.52
CA CYS A 27 1.42 -5.48 -12.20
C CYS A 27 2.44 -5.20 -13.31
N PRO A 28 2.72 -6.17 -14.21
CA PRO A 28 3.80 -6.03 -15.17
C PRO A 28 3.38 -5.07 -16.29
N TYR A 29 4.36 -4.38 -16.86
CA TYR A 29 4.16 -3.62 -18.08
C TYR A 29 4.78 -4.35 -19.29
N PRO A 30 4.06 -4.46 -20.43
CA PRO A 30 2.67 -4.06 -20.64
C PRO A 30 1.68 -4.98 -19.92
N TYR A 31 0.62 -4.39 -19.37
CA TYR A 31 -0.45 -5.14 -18.71
C TYR A 31 -1.21 -6.00 -19.70
N LYS A 32 -1.32 -7.30 -19.43
CA LYS A 32 -2.10 -8.25 -20.25
C LYS A 32 -3.38 -8.71 -19.57
N LYS A 33 -3.37 -8.79 -18.24
CA LYS A 33 -4.48 -9.25 -17.39
C LYS A 33 -4.42 -8.53 -16.06
N ASP A 34 -5.56 -8.35 -15.41
CA ASP A 34 -5.60 -7.80 -14.06
C ASP A 34 -4.96 -8.77 -13.07
N GLY A 35 -3.91 -8.34 -12.39
CA GLY A 35 -3.18 -9.14 -11.41
C GLY A 35 -3.98 -9.58 -10.20
N ILE A 36 -5.16 -9.00 -9.98
CA ILE A 36 -6.08 -9.43 -8.90
C ILE A 36 -6.58 -10.85 -9.13
N ASP A 37 -6.85 -11.23 -10.39
CA ASP A 37 -7.46 -12.52 -10.72
C ASP A 37 -6.43 -13.62 -11.01
N LEU A 38 -5.13 -13.30 -10.89
CA LEU A 38 -4.03 -14.25 -11.11
C LEU A 38 -3.62 -14.95 -9.81
N ASP A 39 -3.08 -16.16 -9.94
CA ASP A 39 -2.30 -16.78 -8.88
C ASP A 39 -0.94 -16.09 -8.78
N TRP A 40 -0.62 -15.61 -7.58
CA TRP A 40 0.65 -14.95 -7.28
C TRP A 40 1.75 -15.97 -7.05
N GLY A 41 3.00 -15.57 -7.31
CA GLY A 41 4.18 -16.37 -6.98
C GLY A 41 4.44 -16.42 -5.48
N ASP A 42 5.56 -17.03 -5.09
CA ASP A 42 5.97 -17.12 -3.69
C ASP A 42 6.52 -15.78 -3.17
N VAL A 43 7.14 -14.96 -4.03
CA VAL A 43 7.71 -13.65 -3.67
C VAL A 43 7.41 -12.61 -4.75
N ASN A 44 6.53 -11.67 -4.43
CA ASN A 44 5.89 -10.80 -5.42
C ASN A 44 6.36 -9.34 -5.32
N TRP A 45 6.66 -8.70 -6.46
CA TRP A 45 6.86 -7.24 -6.54
C TRP A 45 5.58 -6.55 -7.02
N VAL A 46 4.97 -5.71 -6.19
CA VAL A 46 3.66 -5.12 -6.46
C VAL A 46 3.78 -3.61 -6.61
N ASN A 47 3.71 -3.14 -7.86
CA ASN A 47 3.58 -1.71 -8.20
C ASN A 47 2.19 -1.46 -8.82
N PRO A 48 1.12 -1.37 -8.00
CA PRO A 48 -0.24 -1.38 -8.49
C PRO A 48 -0.64 -0.05 -9.13
N PRO A 49 -1.74 -0.01 -9.90
CA PRO A 49 -2.36 1.27 -10.27
C PRO A 49 -2.70 2.07 -9.00
N PHE A 50 -2.21 3.31 -8.91
CA PHE A 50 -2.39 4.15 -7.72
C PHE A 50 -3.79 4.76 -7.62
N ARG A 51 -4.57 4.73 -8.69
CA ARG A 51 -5.98 5.17 -8.73
C ARG A 51 -6.82 4.12 -9.43
N ARG A 52 -8.07 3.98 -9.01
CA ARG A 52 -9.04 3.10 -9.68
C ARG A 52 -9.22 3.43 -11.17
N ALA A 53 -9.12 4.70 -11.53
CA ALA A 53 -9.24 5.18 -12.91
C ALA A 53 -8.10 4.70 -13.83
N ASP A 54 -6.95 4.33 -13.26
CA ASP A 54 -5.78 3.87 -14.01
C ASP A 54 -5.74 2.33 -14.14
N ALA A 55 -6.67 1.62 -13.49
CA ALA A 55 -6.72 0.16 -13.42
C ALA A 55 -7.62 -0.46 -14.52
N MET A 56 -7.23 -1.62 -15.07
CA MET A 56 -7.99 -2.31 -16.14
C MET A 56 -9.44 -2.65 -15.74
N ASN A 57 -9.68 -3.12 -14.51
CA ASN A 57 -11.02 -3.47 -14.02
C ASN A 57 -11.46 -2.59 -12.82
N GLY A 58 -10.89 -1.39 -12.67
CA GLY A 58 -11.19 -0.51 -11.54
C GLY A 58 -10.63 -0.97 -10.18
N ASN A 59 -9.80 -2.02 -10.18
CA ASN A 59 -9.08 -2.52 -9.01
C ASN A 59 -7.91 -1.58 -8.67
N GLY A 60 -8.19 -0.59 -7.83
CA GLY A 60 -7.17 0.34 -7.33
C GLY A 60 -6.26 -0.28 -6.25
N PRO A 61 -5.41 0.52 -5.58
CA PRO A 61 -4.35 0.02 -4.71
C PRO A 61 -4.88 -0.80 -3.53
N THR A 62 -6.06 -0.46 -3.00
CA THR A 62 -6.69 -1.21 -1.89
C THR A 62 -7.05 -2.65 -2.28
N ALA A 63 -7.37 -2.93 -3.55
CA ALA A 63 -7.64 -4.30 -4.00
C ALA A 63 -6.36 -5.15 -3.96
N PHE A 64 -5.25 -4.59 -4.43
CA PHE A 64 -3.93 -5.25 -4.40
C PHE A 64 -3.43 -5.47 -2.97
N VAL A 65 -3.61 -4.51 -2.06
CA VAL A 65 -3.27 -4.69 -0.62
C VAL A 65 -4.09 -5.81 0.00
N ARG A 66 -5.40 -5.89 -0.28
CA ARG A 66 -6.24 -6.99 0.22
C ARG A 66 -5.77 -8.33 -0.32
N LYS A 67 -5.45 -8.42 -1.61
CA LYS A 67 -4.94 -9.66 -2.20
C LYS A 67 -3.61 -10.06 -1.57
N ALA A 68 -2.67 -9.12 -1.40
CA ALA A 68 -1.40 -9.41 -0.74
C ALA A 68 -1.58 -9.93 0.70
N ILE A 69 -2.55 -9.41 1.45
CA ILE A 69 -2.91 -9.94 2.78
C ILE A 69 -3.44 -11.39 2.68
N GLU A 70 -4.24 -11.72 1.66
CA GLU A 70 -4.70 -13.09 1.44
C GLU A 70 -3.56 -14.03 1.00
N GLU A 71 -2.63 -13.57 0.16
CA GLU A 71 -1.45 -14.35 -0.23
C GLU A 71 -0.47 -14.54 0.94
N GLN A 72 -0.33 -13.54 1.83
CA GLN A 72 0.43 -13.66 3.07
C GLN A 72 -0.09 -14.81 3.95
N LYS A 73 -1.41 -14.96 4.08
CA LYS A 73 -2.01 -16.08 4.83
C LYS A 73 -1.67 -17.45 4.24
N LYS A 74 -1.28 -17.51 2.96
CA LYS A 74 -0.82 -18.72 2.26
C LYS A 74 0.69 -18.94 2.39
N GLY A 75 1.41 -18.08 3.11
CA GLY A 75 2.87 -18.16 3.27
C GLY A 75 3.68 -17.40 2.21
N LYS A 76 3.02 -16.64 1.33
CA LYS A 76 3.69 -15.91 0.26
C LYS A 76 4.11 -14.51 0.71
N THR A 77 5.18 -14.01 0.12
CA THR A 77 5.71 -12.67 0.38
C THR A 77 5.29 -11.71 -0.72
N SER A 78 5.00 -10.46 -0.35
CA SER A 78 4.71 -9.39 -1.31
C SER A 78 5.35 -8.09 -0.86
N VAL A 79 6.22 -7.53 -1.70
CA VAL A 79 6.81 -6.19 -1.53
C VAL A 79 5.97 -5.22 -2.36
N ILE A 80 5.35 -4.24 -1.70
CA ILE A 80 4.34 -3.38 -2.33
C ILE A 80 4.77 -1.92 -2.20
N ILE A 81 4.79 -1.20 -3.31
CA ILE A 81 4.99 0.26 -3.31
C ILE A 81 3.65 0.99 -3.44
N LEU A 82 3.44 1.99 -2.57
CA LEU A 82 2.24 2.82 -2.56
C LEU A 82 2.62 4.29 -2.30
N PRO A 83 1.92 5.25 -2.92
CA PRO A 83 2.10 6.65 -2.60
C PRO A 83 1.61 6.92 -1.17
N VAL A 84 2.40 7.67 -0.41
CA VAL A 84 2.08 8.12 0.94
C VAL A 84 2.23 9.64 1.02
N LEU A 85 1.57 10.25 2.00
CA LEU A 85 1.82 11.66 2.32
C LEU A 85 3.25 11.81 2.85
N SER A 86 3.91 12.93 2.52
CA SER A 86 5.29 13.20 2.97
C SER A 86 5.48 13.08 4.47
N MET A 87 4.48 13.49 5.26
CA MET A 87 4.49 13.35 6.72
C MET A 87 4.63 11.89 7.19
N LEU A 88 4.15 10.91 6.43
CA LEU A 88 4.31 9.50 6.79
C LEU A 88 5.76 9.05 6.64
N ASN A 89 6.47 9.49 5.60
CA ASN A 89 7.90 9.20 5.45
C ASN A 89 8.70 9.77 6.63
N LEU A 90 8.43 11.01 7.05
CA LEU A 90 9.06 11.59 8.23
C LEU A 90 8.80 10.77 9.50
N LEU A 91 7.58 10.24 9.67
CA LEU A 91 7.22 9.40 10.81
C LEU A 91 7.90 8.03 10.75
N PHE A 92 8.08 7.45 9.56
CA PHE A 92 8.83 6.21 9.37
C PHE A 92 10.33 6.39 9.64
N GLU A 93 10.93 7.48 9.16
CA GLU A 93 12.33 7.85 9.45
C GLU A 93 12.56 8.06 10.96
N ALA A 94 11.59 8.66 11.64
CA ALA A 94 11.58 8.81 13.10
C ALA A 94 11.28 7.51 13.86
N LYS A 95 11.04 6.39 13.16
CA LYS A 95 10.69 5.08 13.73
C LYS A 95 9.47 5.14 14.65
N ALA A 96 8.46 5.93 14.28
CA ALA A 96 7.21 6.01 15.01
C ALA A 96 6.56 4.61 15.09
N GLU A 97 6.05 4.25 16.27
CA GLU A 97 5.21 3.05 16.39
C GLU A 97 3.87 3.33 15.71
N VAL A 98 3.44 2.44 14.81
CA VAL A 98 2.22 2.59 14.03
C VAL A 98 1.13 1.65 14.55
N ARG A 99 -0.08 2.19 14.78
CA ARG A 99 -1.27 1.38 15.11
C ARG A 99 -2.43 1.72 14.18
N SER A 100 -3.07 0.70 13.61
CA SER A 100 -4.28 0.90 12.80
C SER A 100 -5.43 1.39 13.68
N CYS A 101 -6.14 2.43 13.23
CA CYS A 101 -7.34 2.96 13.89
C CYS A 101 -8.61 2.80 13.01
N GLY A 102 -8.45 2.30 11.79
CA GLY A 102 -9.56 2.14 10.85
C GLY A 102 -10.23 3.47 10.50
N ARG A 103 -11.55 3.44 10.24
CA ARG A 103 -12.33 4.64 9.91
C ARG A 103 -12.87 5.31 11.16
N VAL A 104 -12.26 6.42 11.58
CA VAL A 104 -12.60 7.10 12.84
C VAL A 104 -13.82 8.02 12.65
N LYS A 105 -14.89 7.71 13.39
CA LYS A 105 -16.09 8.56 13.49
C LYS A 105 -15.87 9.63 14.56
N TRP A 106 -15.13 10.67 14.19
CA TRP A 106 -14.84 11.82 15.05
C TRP A 106 -16.11 12.42 15.65
N LEU A 107 -16.02 12.89 16.89
CA LEU A 107 -17.11 13.63 17.52
C LEU A 107 -16.96 15.11 17.17
N ASP A 108 -18.07 15.71 16.74
CA ASP A 108 -18.19 17.15 16.65
C ASP A 108 -18.02 17.77 18.05
N ALA A 109 -17.16 18.80 18.16
CA ALA A 109 -16.73 19.31 19.46
C ALA A 109 -17.84 20.04 20.22
N GLU A 110 -18.84 20.59 19.52
CA GLU A 110 -19.93 21.35 20.12
C GLU A 110 -21.15 20.45 20.40
N THR A 111 -21.49 19.58 19.45
CA THR A 111 -22.73 18.79 19.49
C THR A 111 -22.51 17.36 19.98
N GLY A 112 -21.26 16.89 20.07
CA GLY A 112 -20.92 15.50 20.41
C GLY A 112 -21.36 14.47 19.37
N LYS A 113 -21.88 14.90 18.21
CA LYS A 113 -22.38 13.99 17.16
C LYS A 113 -21.23 13.36 16.39
N LYS A 114 -21.38 12.08 16.04
CA LYS A 114 -20.41 11.34 15.22
C LYS A 114 -20.40 11.84 13.78
N TRP A 115 -19.22 12.03 13.22
CA TRP A 115 -18.99 12.34 11.81
C TRP A 115 -19.51 11.20 10.92
N LYS A 116 -20.29 11.56 9.90
CA LYS A 116 -20.98 10.58 9.03
C LYS A 116 -20.08 9.99 7.95
N SER A 117 -18.97 10.66 7.62
CA SER A 117 -18.06 10.27 6.53
C SER A 117 -16.64 10.05 7.05
N PRO A 118 -16.41 9.06 7.94
CA PRO A 118 -15.14 8.87 8.63
C PRO A 118 -13.98 8.60 7.68
N SER A 119 -12.84 9.21 7.96
CA SER A 119 -11.58 8.98 7.23
C SER A 119 -10.81 7.81 7.83
N ASN A 120 -9.98 7.14 7.02
CA ASN A 120 -9.02 6.17 7.55
C ASN A 120 -7.96 6.90 8.38
N CYS A 121 -7.67 6.39 9.57
CA CYS A 121 -6.66 6.93 10.46
C CYS A 121 -5.74 5.80 10.96
N ALA A 122 -4.50 6.18 11.25
CA ALA A 122 -3.57 5.40 12.03
C ALA A 122 -2.99 6.29 13.12
N LEU A 123 -2.62 5.70 14.25
CA LEU A 123 -1.85 6.36 15.27
C LEU A 123 -0.37 6.21 14.93
N PHE A 124 0.38 7.30 15.05
CA PHE A 124 1.84 7.32 14.93
C PHE A 124 2.39 7.83 16.27
N ILE A 125 3.08 6.95 16.99
CA ILE A 125 3.47 7.19 18.38
C ILE A 125 4.97 7.41 18.41
N LEU A 126 5.36 8.65 18.72
CA LEU A 126 6.74 9.04 18.98
C LEU A 126 6.98 8.97 20.49
N LYS A 127 7.66 7.91 20.94
CA LYS A 127 8.00 7.77 22.36
C LYS A 127 9.11 8.77 22.71
N GLY A 128 8.92 9.49 23.82
CA GLY A 128 9.98 10.34 24.36
C GLY A 128 11.17 9.47 24.77
N LYS A 129 12.39 9.97 24.64
CA LYS A 129 13.63 9.19 24.91
C LYS A 129 13.74 8.63 26.34
N ASN A 130 12.94 9.17 27.27
CA ASN A 130 12.92 8.80 28.68
C ASN A 130 11.68 7.98 29.06
N LYS A 131 10.92 7.48 28.08
CA LYS A 131 9.74 6.63 28.27
C LYS A 131 9.88 5.32 27.52
#